data_AF-A0A2S6SHV3-F1
#
_entry.id   AF-A0A2S6SHV3-F1
#
_cell.length_a   1.000
_cell.length_b   1.000
_cell.length_c   1.000
_cell.angle_alpha   90.00
_cell.angle_beta   90.00
_cell.angle_gamma   90.00
#
_symmetry.space_group_name_H-M   'P 1'
#
loop_
_entity.id
_entity.type
_entity.pdbx_description
1 polymer ?
#
loop_
_entity_poly.entity_id
_entity_poly.type
_entity_poly.pdbx_seq_one_letter_code
_entity_poly.pdbx_strand_id
1 'polypeptide(L)'
;MNKGSLTHKDYAKLLNNNKIINNHYKKSQIQPSSLDLTLSEEAYEVKASFLSPNGKIRDKLKTIFIKKIDLNNIKIFKKNVTYIVKLNEKLNLSNKIFGKCNPKSSTGRLDIFCRTILDYSDEYEKIPRNYQGEIFLEITSRSFDIILKKGDSLNQMRLIYEDNDFINDASLIKLHNSDPIIFNPKNTNSMVSVDSGLKIGVDLNDENNISAFQAKKSAPVLDFNKIKKHKVLDYWIPLKSKNSYITIKPGKFYILKSKQKIRIPPNMAGEMVPYDTGIGDFRVHYAGFFDPGFGDPGGSYAVLEIKTNEVPFILEDGQVIARIKYERLNKKSKVVYGSNIKSNYQNQGLALSKHFDLKSIL
;
A
#
# COMPACT_ATOMS: atom_id res chain seq x y z
N MET A 1 3.61 0.27 27.78
CA MET A 1 3.81 0.45 26.33
C MET A 1 3.86 1.95 26.13
N ASN A 2 4.75 2.45 25.26
CA ASN A 2 4.65 3.86 24.88
C ASN A 2 3.49 4.00 23.88
N LYS A 3 3.01 5.22 23.64
CA LYS A 3 2.11 5.49 22.51
C LYS A 3 2.82 5.21 21.18
N GLY A 4 2.06 4.94 20.11
CA GLY A 4 2.57 4.75 18.75
C GLY A 4 2.16 3.43 18.09
N SER A 5 2.73 3.17 16.91
CA SER A 5 2.37 2.03 16.07
C SER A 5 2.78 0.70 16.70
N LEU A 6 1.88 -0.30 16.64
CA LEU A 6 2.11 -1.62 17.21
C LEU A 6 3.19 -2.39 16.45
N THR A 7 3.94 -3.22 17.18
CA THR A 7 5.00 -4.07 16.62
C THR A 7 4.50 -5.47 16.27
N HIS A 8 5.28 -6.24 15.51
CA HIS A 8 5.05 -7.68 15.27
C HIS A 8 4.67 -8.45 16.54
N LYS A 9 5.34 -8.20 17.67
CA LYS A 9 5.06 -8.89 18.93
C LYS A 9 3.69 -8.53 19.51
N ASP A 10 3.23 -7.30 19.30
CA ASP A 10 1.90 -6.88 19.72
C ASP A 10 0.82 -7.59 18.93
N TYR A 11 0.96 -7.68 17.60
CA TYR A 11 0.03 -8.43 16.76
C TYR A 11 -0.07 -9.90 17.15
N ALA A 12 1.07 -10.55 17.39
CA ALA A 12 1.08 -11.93 17.88
C ALA A 12 0.31 -12.06 19.21
N LYS A 13 0.47 -11.09 20.13
CA LYS A 13 -0.29 -11.06 21.39
C LYS A 13 -1.78 -10.79 21.18
N LEU A 14 -2.15 -9.89 20.27
CA LEU A 14 -3.55 -9.59 19.95
C LEU A 14 -4.27 -10.79 19.34
N LEU A 15 -3.59 -11.55 18.48
CA LEU A 15 -4.11 -12.81 17.91
C LEU A 15 -4.26 -13.88 19.00
N ASN A 16 -3.23 -14.10 19.82
CA ASN A 16 -3.28 -15.11 20.90
C ASN A 16 -4.35 -14.79 21.96
N ASN A 17 -4.67 -13.50 22.17
CA ASN A 17 -5.65 -13.05 23.15
C ASN A 17 -7.04 -12.78 22.53
N ASN A 18 -7.30 -13.24 21.30
CA ASN A 18 -8.58 -13.07 20.59
C ASN A 18 -9.06 -11.61 20.50
N LYS A 19 -8.12 -10.65 20.44
CA LYS A 19 -8.40 -9.24 20.11
C LYS A 19 -8.41 -9.00 18.61
N ILE A 20 -7.65 -9.82 17.88
CA ILE A 20 -7.83 -10.07 16.46
C ILE A 20 -8.16 -11.56 16.36
N ILE A 21 -9.30 -11.90 15.76
CA ILE A 21 -9.82 -13.26 15.71
C ILE A 21 -9.64 -13.76 14.27
N ASN A 22 -8.78 -14.78 14.10
CA ASN A 22 -8.64 -15.56 12.88
C ASN A 22 -8.06 -16.94 13.27
N ASN A 23 -8.88 -17.99 13.20
CA ASN A 23 -8.51 -19.33 13.68
C ASN A 23 -7.42 -20.02 12.86
N HIS A 24 -7.15 -19.55 11.64
CA HIS A 24 -6.23 -20.18 10.70
C HIS A 24 -5.19 -19.19 10.15
N TYR A 25 -4.82 -18.19 10.95
CA TYR A 25 -3.83 -17.22 10.51
C TYR A 25 -2.45 -17.86 10.30
N LYS A 26 -1.73 -17.39 9.28
CA LYS A 26 -0.35 -17.78 9.04
C LYS A 26 0.57 -16.79 9.75
N LYS A 27 1.64 -17.28 10.39
CA LYS A 27 2.65 -16.40 11.03
C LYS A 27 3.22 -15.36 10.06
N SER A 28 3.32 -15.70 8.77
CA SER A 28 3.79 -14.79 7.72
C SER A 28 2.86 -13.60 7.45
N GLN A 29 1.62 -13.59 7.98
CA GLN A 29 0.73 -12.43 7.88
C GLN A 29 1.21 -11.27 8.76
N ILE A 30 1.90 -11.57 9.87
CA ILE A 30 2.38 -10.56 10.79
C ILE A 30 3.64 -9.90 10.19
N GLN A 31 3.53 -8.64 9.82
CA GLN A 31 4.64 -7.83 9.34
C GLN A 31 5.33 -7.13 10.53
N PRO A 32 6.48 -6.44 10.33
CA PRO A 32 7.15 -5.71 11.40
C PRO A 32 6.26 -4.73 12.17
N SER A 33 5.35 -4.02 11.46
CA SER A 33 4.46 -3.00 12.02
C SER A 33 3.04 -3.01 11.46
N SER A 34 2.61 -4.12 10.84
CA SER A 34 1.26 -4.29 10.29
C SER A 34 0.84 -5.76 10.29
N LEU A 35 -0.42 -6.02 9.94
CA LEU A 35 -0.97 -7.36 9.73
C LEU A 35 -1.62 -7.46 8.36
N ASP A 36 -1.18 -8.40 7.54
CA ASP A 36 -1.83 -8.74 6.27
C ASP A 36 -3.23 -9.32 6.51
N LEU A 37 -4.24 -8.68 5.90
CA LEU A 37 -5.63 -9.10 5.97
C LEU A 37 -5.94 -10.07 4.82
N THR A 38 -6.72 -11.11 5.09
CA THR A 38 -6.96 -12.19 4.12
C THR A 38 -8.42 -12.30 3.73
N LEU A 39 -8.67 -12.54 2.44
CA LEU A 39 -10.02 -12.75 1.93
C LEU A 39 -10.63 -14.03 2.52
N SER A 40 -11.88 -13.96 2.98
CA SER A 40 -12.67 -15.16 3.29
C SER A 40 -13.25 -15.80 2.02
N GLU A 41 -14.04 -16.86 2.19
CA GLU A 41 -14.86 -17.44 1.11
C GLU A 41 -16.01 -16.52 0.65
N GLU A 42 -16.44 -15.57 1.48
CA GLU A 42 -17.67 -14.81 1.28
C GLU A 42 -17.40 -13.51 0.50
N ALA A 43 -17.88 -13.45 -0.75
CA ALA A 43 -17.78 -12.28 -1.61
C ALA A 43 -19.11 -11.90 -2.28
N TYR A 44 -19.21 -10.65 -2.71
CA TYR A 44 -20.38 -10.05 -3.32
C TYR A 44 -19.95 -9.16 -4.48
N GLU A 45 -20.61 -9.27 -5.62
CA GLU A 45 -20.61 -8.19 -6.62
C GLU A 45 -21.66 -7.18 -6.22
N VAL A 46 -21.35 -5.88 -6.24
CA VAL A 46 -22.26 -4.82 -5.79
C VAL A 46 -22.47 -3.77 -6.87
N LYS A 47 -23.65 -3.12 -6.83
CA LYS A 47 -24.01 -2.06 -7.78
C LYS A 47 -23.18 -0.79 -7.63
N ALA A 48 -22.75 -0.48 -6.41
CA ALA A 48 -22.00 0.72 -6.08
C ALA A 48 -21.16 0.52 -4.81
N SER A 49 -20.09 1.32 -4.70
CA SER A 49 -19.32 1.48 -3.46
C SER A 49 -20.18 2.14 -2.37
N PHE A 50 -19.90 1.84 -1.10
CA PHE A 50 -20.65 2.41 0.03
C PHE A 50 -19.86 2.37 1.34
N LEU A 51 -20.31 3.20 2.28
CA LEU A 51 -19.94 3.19 3.70
C LEU A 51 -21.17 2.87 4.54
N SER A 52 -21.01 2.54 5.83
CA SER A 52 -22.13 2.15 6.70
C SER A 52 -22.11 2.91 8.03
N PRO A 53 -22.36 4.23 8.04
CA PRO A 53 -22.29 5.04 9.27
C PRO A 53 -23.33 4.67 10.33
N ASN A 54 -24.52 4.26 9.90
CA ASN A 54 -25.69 4.10 10.79
C ASN A 54 -26.11 2.63 10.96
N GLY A 55 -25.24 1.66 10.68
CA GLY A 55 -25.63 0.25 10.73
C GLY A 55 -24.54 -0.72 10.31
N LYS A 56 -24.91 -1.99 10.23
CA LYS A 56 -24.00 -3.05 9.78
C LYS A 56 -23.91 -3.09 8.26
N ILE A 57 -22.73 -3.43 7.76
CA ILE A 57 -22.46 -3.66 6.34
C ILE A 57 -23.38 -4.74 5.78
N ARG A 58 -23.62 -5.81 6.56
CA ARG A 58 -24.51 -6.90 6.17
C ARG A 58 -25.93 -6.43 5.85
N ASP A 59 -26.43 -5.40 6.55
CA ASP A 59 -27.78 -4.89 6.30
C ASP A 59 -27.82 -4.09 4.99
N LYS A 60 -26.81 -3.29 4.69
CA LYS A 60 -26.67 -2.64 3.39
C LYS A 60 -26.49 -3.63 2.25
N LEU A 61 -25.70 -4.68 2.47
CA LEU A 61 -25.45 -5.71 1.46
C LEU A 61 -26.74 -6.36 0.97
N LYS A 62 -27.78 -6.52 1.80
CA LYS A 62 -29.07 -7.12 1.42
C LYS A 62 -29.77 -6.40 0.25
N THR A 63 -29.54 -5.10 0.08
CA THR A 63 -30.25 -4.28 -0.93
C THR A 63 -29.38 -3.95 -2.15
N ILE A 64 -28.06 -3.94 -2.00
CA ILE A 64 -27.13 -3.47 -3.05
C ILE A 64 -26.41 -4.60 -3.79
N PHE A 65 -26.37 -5.82 -3.25
CA PHE A 65 -25.67 -6.92 -3.90
C PHE A 65 -26.36 -7.35 -5.20
N ILE A 66 -25.55 -7.66 -6.21
CA ILE A 66 -26.00 -8.20 -7.49
C ILE A 66 -25.96 -9.72 -7.44
N LYS A 67 -24.82 -10.28 -7.00
CA LYS A 67 -24.64 -11.73 -6.86
C LYS A 67 -23.69 -12.04 -5.71
N LYS A 68 -23.94 -13.16 -5.03
CA LYS A 68 -22.99 -13.77 -4.09
C LYS A 68 -21.96 -14.57 -4.86
N ILE A 69 -20.73 -14.57 -4.39
CA ILE A 69 -19.59 -15.24 -4.98
C ILE A 69 -18.90 -16.03 -3.87
N ASP A 70 -18.67 -17.31 -4.13
CA ASP A 70 -17.89 -18.20 -3.26
C ASP A 70 -16.43 -18.26 -3.73
N LEU A 71 -15.51 -17.83 -2.87
CA LEU A 71 -14.05 -17.82 -3.09
C LEU A 71 -13.33 -19.09 -2.59
N ASN A 72 -14.06 -20.14 -2.18
CA ASN A 72 -13.46 -21.47 -2.02
C ASN A 72 -12.94 -22.01 -3.37
N ASN A 73 -13.58 -21.59 -4.46
CA ASN A 73 -13.13 -21.84 -5.83
C ASN A 73 -12.43 -20.62 -6.41
N ILE A 74 -11.62 -20.83 -7.44
CA ILE A 74 -10.96 -19.76 -8.19
C ILE A 74 -12.04 -18.88 -8.87
N LYS A 75 -11.98 -17.56 -8.66
CA LYS A 75 -12.93 -16.61 -9.27
C LYS A 75 -12.20 -15.47 -9.98
N ILE A 76 -12.76 -15.05 -11.11
CA ILE A 76 -12.29 -13.90 -11.88
C ILE A 76 -13.06 -12.67 -11.42
N PHE A 77 -12.33 -11.69 -10.91
CA PHE A 77 -12.78 -10.33 -10.62
C PHE A 77 -12.55 -9.49 -11.88
N LYS A 78 -13.65 -9.00 -12.47
CA LYS A 78 -13.60 -8.23 -13.72
C LYS A 78 -13.13 -6.80 -13.45
N LYS A 79 -12.34 -6.26 -14.38
CA LYS A 79 -11.92 -4.86 -14.32
C LYS A 79 -13.13 -3.92 -14.31
N ASN A 80 -13.04 -2.86 -13.52
CA ASN A 80 -14.08 -1.86 -13.28
C ASN A 80 -15.38 -2.37 -12.67
N VAL A 81 -15.41 -3.61 -12.17
CA VAL A 81 -16.51 -4.13 -11.35
C VAL A 81 -16.11 -4.06 -9.88
N THR A 82 -17.04 -3.65 -9.03
CA THR A 82 -16.83 -3.51 -7.58
C THR A 82 -17.33 -4.75 -6.85
N TYR A 83 -16.48 -5.26 -5.97
CA TYR A 83 -16.75 -6.41 -5.14
C TYR A 83 -16.56 -6.08 -3.68
N ILE A 84 -17.38 -6.67 -2.81
CA ILE A 84 -17.21 -6.64 -1.36
C ILE A 84 -16.86 -8.04 -0.91
N VAL A 85 -15.74 -8.18 -0.22
CA VAL A 85 -15.26 -9.47 0.28
C VAL A 85 -15.12 -9.38 1.79
N LYS A 86 -15.77 -10.28 2.53
CA LYS A 86 -15.53 -10.39 3.97
C LYS A 86 -14.08 -10.85 4.19
N LEU A 87 -13.40 -10.27 5.16
CA LEU A 87 -12.06 -10.72 5.57
C LEU A 87 -12.16 -11.82 6.63
N ASN A 88 -11.14 -12.69 6.70
CA ASN A 88 -11.08 -13.74 7.73
C ASN A 88 -10.86 -13.16 9.13
N GLU A 89 -10.20 -12.00 9.22
CA GLU A 89 -9.96 -11.32 10.48
C GLU A 89 -11.24 -10.63 10.99
N LYS A 90 -11.57 -10.88 12.26
CA LYS A 90 -12.57 -10.13 13.03
C LYS A 90 -11.88 -9.38 14.16
N LEU A 91 -12.38 -8.21 14.53
CA LEU A 91 -11.76 -7.36 15.53
C LEU A 91 -12.57 -7.34 16.83
N ASN A 92 -11.86 -7.27 17.95
CA ASN A 92 -12.39 -7.05 19.30
C ASN A 92 -11.43 -6.13 20.07
N LEU A 93 -11.36 -4.85 19.65
CA LEU A 93 -10.39 -3.88 20.14
C LEU A 93 -10.91 -3.13 21.38
N SER A 94 -9.99 -2.71 22.23
CA SER A 94 -10.31 -1.83 23.37
C SER A 94 -10.24 -0.36 22.97
N ASN A 95 -10.63 0.53 23.89
CA ASN A 95 -10.55 1.98 23.67
C ASN A 95 -9.11 2.49 23.47
N LYS A 96 -8.10 1.71 23.88
CA LYS A 96 -6.69 2.08 23.74
C LYS A 96 -6.12 1.78 22.35
N ILE A 97 -6.81 1.00 21.53
CA ILE A 97 -6.31 0.59 20.22
C ILE A 97 -7.25 1.07 19.14
N PHE A 98 -6.67 1.72 18.14
CA PHE A 98 -7.31 2.14 16.90
C PHE A 98 -6.33 1.91 15.76
N GLY A 99 -6.68 2.26 14.54
CA GLY A 99 -5.71 2.16 13.46
C GLY A 99 -6.30 2.47 12.11
N LYS A 100 -5.61 1.95 11.10
CA LYS A 100 -6.01 2.09 9.71
C LYS A 100 -5.51 0.93 8.86
N CYS A 101 -6.11 0.82 7.70
CA CYS A 101 -5.77 -0.12 6.66
C CYS A 101 -5.10 0.61 5.49
N ASN A 102 -4.32 -0.12 4.70
CA ASN A 102 -3.81 0.35 3.42
C ASN A 102 -3.65 -0.83 2.45
N PRO A 103 -3.74 -0.61 1.14
CA PRO A 103 -3.36 -1.61 0.16
C PRO A 103 -1.92 -2.08 0.38
N LYS A 104 -1.65 -3.35 0.09
CA LYS A 104 -0.28 -3.85 0.01
C LYS A 104 0.39 -3.26 -1.23
N SER A 105 1.70 -3.05 -1.16
CA SER A 105 2.46 -2.52 -2.31
C SER A 105 2.36 -3.41 -3.57
N SER A 106 2.12 -4.72 -3.43
CA SER A 106 1.83 -5.60 -4.58
C SER A 106 0.48 -5.32 -5.24
N THR A 107 -0.49 -4.84 -4.47
CA THR A 107 -1.87 -4.53 -4.86
C THR A 107 -1.92 -3.20 -5.60
N GLY A 108 -1.25 -2.16 -5.06
CA GLY A 108 -1.10 -0.86 -5.73
C GLY A 108 -0.46 -0.99 -7.11
N ARG A 109 0.67 -1.72 -7.20
CA ARG A 109 1.35 -2.03 -8.48
C ARG A 109 0.54 -2.85 -9.49
N LEU A 110 -0.65 -3.34 -9.14
CA LEU A 110 -1.58 -4.00 -10.06
C LEU A 110 -2.78 -3.13 -10.42
N ASP A 111 -2.78 -1.88 -9.96
CA ASP A 111 -3.88 -0.96 -10.10
C ASP A 111 -5.20 -1.51 -9.53
N ILE A 112 -5.08 -2.18 -8.39
CA ILE A 112 -6.23 -2.70 -7.65
C ILE A 112 -6.57 -1.69 -6.57
N PHE A 113 -7.72 -1.07 -6.75
CA PHE A 113 -8.32 -0.25 -5.73
C PHE A 113 -8.96 -1.15 -4.69
N CYS A 114 -8.51 -1.04 -3.44
CA CYS A 114 -9.16 -1.72 -2.34
C CYS A 114 -9.20 -0.86 -1.09
N ARG A 115 -10.31 -0.93 -0.36
CA ARG A 115 -10.53 -0.14 0.86
C ARG A 115 -11.28 -0.99 1.87
N THR A 116 -10.79 -1.01 3.11
CA THR A 116 -11.53 -1.67 4.19
C THR A 116 -12.76 -0.84 4.56
N ILE A 117 -13.89 -1.51 4.78
CA ILE A 117 -15.11 -0.93 5.33
C ILE A 117 -15.49 -1.67 6.61
N LEU A 118 -16.03 -0.92 7.56
CA LEU A 118 -16.38 -1.38 8.90
C LEU A 118 -17.84 -1.03 9.21
N ASP A 119 -18.45 -1.80 10.11
CA ASP A 119 -19.77 -1.48 10.65
C ASP A 119 -19.71 -0.13 11.39
N TYR A 120 -20.76 0.68 11.29
CA TYR A 120 -20.87 1.98 11.95
C TYR A 120 -19.69 2.95 11.66
N SER A 121 -19.20 2.93 10.42
CA SER A 121 -18.12 3.81 9.95
C SER A 121 -18.53 4.64 8.74
N ASP A 122 -18.23 5.93 8.78
CA ASP A 122 -18.35 6.93 7.71
C ASP A 122 -17.02 7.19 6.99
N GLU A 123 -15.94 6.52 7.40
CA GLU A 123 -14.63 6.64 6.78
C GLU A 123 -14.13 5.26 6.31
N TYR A 124 -13.57 5.23 5.09
CA TYR A 124 -12.86 4.06 4.59
C TYR A 124 -11.55 3.87 5.35
N GLU A 125 -11.13 2.61 5.48
CA GLU A 125 -9.83 2.19 5.99
C GLU A 125 -9.52 2.58 7.44
N LYS A 126 -10.32 3.43 8.09
CA LYS A 126 -10.16 3.82 9.48
C LYS A 126 -10.77 2.78 10.40
N ILE A 127 -9.99 2.36 11.39
CA ILE A 127 -10.42 1.44 12.43
C ILE A 127 -10.65 2.25 13.71
N PRO A 128 -11.90 2.43 14.16
CA PRO A 128 -12.18 3.22 15.33
C PRO A 128 -11.77 2.49 16.62
N ARG A 129 -11.68 3.25 17.71
CA ARG A 129 -11.54 2.70 19.05
C ARG A 129 -12.76 1.87 19.42
N ASN A 130 -12.59 0.89 20.31
CA ASN A 130 -13.67 -0.01 20.74
C ASN A 130 -14.33 -0.81 19.61
N TYR A 131 -13.72 -0.90 18.43
CA TYR A 131 -14.34 -1.62 17.32
C TYR A 131 -14.43 -3.12 17.62
N GLN A 132 -15.65 -3.65 17.50
CA GLN A 132 -15.97 -5.07 17.69
C GLN A 132 -16.84 -5.55 16.54
N GLY A 133 -16.29 -6.31 15.61
CA GLY A 133 -17.03 -6.64 14.41
C GLY A 133 -16.21 -7.28 13.31
N GLU A 134 -16.94 -7.77 12.31
CA GLU A 134 -16.36 -8.22 11.05
C GLU A 134 -15.76 -7.02 10.31
N ILE A 135 -14.81 -7.26 9.42
CA ILE A 135 -14.30 -6.24 8.51
C ILE A 135 -14.42 -6.76 7.08
N PHE A 136 -14.73 -5.87 6.15
CA PHE A 136 -14.89 -6.20 4.74
C PHE A 136 -13.91 -5.38 3.91
N LEU A 137 -13.57 -5.90 2.74
CA LEU A 137 -12.72 -5.23 1.77
C LEU A 137 -13.53 -4.96 0.50
N GLU A 138 -13.67 -3.69 0.15
CA GLU A 138 -14.10 -3.28 -1.18
C GLU A 138 -12.93 -3.47 -2.15
N ILE A 139 -13.17 -4.06 -3.33
CA ILE A 139 -12.15 -4.37 -4.34
C ILE A 139 -12.68 -3.98 -5.72
N THR A 140 -11.91 -3.16 -6.44
CA THR A 140 -12.12 -2.82 -7.85
C THR A 140 -10.77 -2.84 -8.57
N SER A 141 -10.55 -3.81 -9.44
CA SER A 141 -9.37 -3.76 -10.33
C SER A 141 -9.62 -2.76 -11.46
N ARG A 142 -8.64 -1.91 -11.79
CA ARG A 142 -8.80 -0.88 -12.82
C ARG A 142 -8.06 -1.20 -14.12
N SER A 143 -6.91 -1.87 -14.03
CA SER A 143 -6.10 -2.20 -15.21
C SER A 143 -6.34 -3.61 -15.76
N PHE A 144 -6.52 -4.61 -14.90
CA PHE A 144 -6.53 -6.02 -15.30
C PHE A 144 -7.74 -6.79 -14.77
N ASP A 145 -8.22 -7.80 -15.50
CA ASP A 145 -9.05 -8.84 -14.87
C ASP A 145 -8.15 -9.67 -13.97
N ILE A 146 -8.62 -10.06 -12.77
CA ILE A 146 -7.77 -10.70 -11.76
C ILE A 146 -8.43 -11.96 -11.23
N ILE A 147 -7.65 -13.03 -11.11
CA ILE A 147 -8.04 -14.24 -10.39
C ILE A 147 -7.65 -14.08 -8.92
N LEU A 148 -8.65 -14.19 -8.04
CA LEU A 148 -8.50 -14.18 -6.58
C LEU A 148 -9.16 -15.42 -5.97
N LYS A 149 -8.71 -15.80 -4.77
CA LYS A 149 -9.29 -16.87 -3.96
C LYS A 149 -9.23 -16.54 -2.46
N LYS A 150 -9.92 -17.35 -1.66
CA LYS A 150 -9.80 -17.31 -0.19
C LYS A 150 -8.35 -17.39 0.27
N GLY A 151 -7.99 -16.56 1.25
CA GLY A 151 -6.66 -16.49 1.84
C GLY A 151 -5.69 -15.54 1.11
N ASP A 152 -6.06 -15.02 -0.06
CA ASP A 152 -5.28 -13.96 -0.70
C ASP A 152 -5.26 -12.71 0.17
N SER A 153 -4.16 -11.97 0.14
CA SER A 153 -4.00 -10.73 0.91
C SER A 153 -3.69 -9.56 0.00
N LEU A 154 -4.62 -8.63 -0.07
CA LEU A 154 -4.53 -7.41 -0.87
C LEU A 154 -4.33 -6.16 -0.02
N ASN A 155 -4.71 -6.21 1.25
CA ASN A 155 -4.73 -5.09 2.18
C ASN A 155 -4.06 -5.50 3.50
N GLN A 156 -3.64 -4.52 4.28
CA GLN A 156 -2.94 -4.70 5.55
C GLN A 156 -3.37 -3.64 6.56
N MET A 157 -3.38 -4.01 7.83
CA MET A 157 -3.82 -3.18 8.94
C MET A 157 -2.64 -2.75 9.82
N ARG A 158 -2.51 -1.45 10.07
CA ARG A 158 -1.64 -0.87 11.09
C ARG A 158 -2.48 -0.38 12.28
N LEU A 159 -2.23 -0.94 13.45
CA LEU A 159 -2.86 -0.58 14.71
C LEU A 159 -1.90 0.28 15.54
N ILE A 160 -2.48 1.17 16.32
CA ILE A 160 -1.80 2.20 17.11
C ILE A 160 -2.26 2.07 18.56
N TYR A 161 -1.32 2.13 19.50
CA TYR A 161 -1.61 2.14 20.93
C TYR A 161 -1.68 3.57 21.46
N GLU A 162 -2.78 3.88 22.13
CA GLU A 162 -3.13 5.15 22.77
C GLU A 162 -3.18 6.36 21.83
N ASP A 163 -2.12 6.70 21.13
CA ASP A 163 -2.07 7.83 20.20
C ASP A 163 -0.99 7.63 19.14
N ASN A 164 -1.11 8.30 17.99
CA ASN A 164 -0.09 8.26 16.96
C ASN A 164 1.05 9.22 17.33
N ASP A 165 2.29 8.79 17.11
CA ASP A 165 3.49 9.56 17.47
C ASP A 165 4.28 9.91 16.20
N PHE A 166 3.71 10.84 15.43
CA PHE A 166 4.31 11.36 14.20
C PHE A 166 5.56 12.20 14.51
N ILE A 167 6.58 12.02 13.67
CA ILE A 167 7.78 12.85 13.69
C ILE A 167 7.50 14.15 12.94
N ASN A 168 7.66 15.29 13.62
CA ASN A 168 7.57 16.59 12.99
C ASN A 168 8.80 16.91 12.13
N ASP A 169 8.68 17.89 11.25
CA ASP A 169 9.70 18.23 10.25
C ASP A 169 11.06 18.59 10.87
N ALA A 170 11.06 19.40 11.95
CA ALA A 170 12.30 19.78 12.65
C ALA A 170 13.02 18.55 13.24
N SER A 171 12.27 17.61 13.81
CA SER A 171 12.81 16.35 14.34
C SER A 171 13.29 15.43 13.22
N LEU A 172 12.62 15.45 12.07
CA LEU A 172 12.98 14.65 10.91
C LEU A 172 14.29 15.14 10.27
N ILE A 173 14.49 16.46 10.19
CA ILE A 173 15.75 17.08 9.78
C ILE A 173 16.87 16.70 10.75
N LYS A 174 16.64 16.85 12.06
CA LYS A 174 17.62 16.47 13.09
C LYS A 174 17.99 14.99 12.99
N LEU A 175 16.99 14.12 12.81
CA LEU A 175 17.20 12.69 12.59
C LEU A 175 18.10 12.46 11.39
N HIS A 176 17.76 13.03 10.23
CA HIS A 176 18.54 12.88 9.00
C HIS A 176 20.02 13.29 9.16
N ASN A 177 20.27 14.41 9.85
CA ASN A 177 21.63 14.90 10.07
C ASN A 177 22.47 13.97 10.96
N SER A 178 21.83 13.25 11.89
CA SER A 178 22.51 12.31 12.79
C SER A 178 22.55 10.86 12.26
N ASP A 179 21.51 10.44 11.54
CA ASP A 179 21.29 9.09 11.04
C ASP A 179 20.47 9.20 9.73
N PRO A 180 21.13 9.22 8.55
CA PRO A 180 20.49 9.55 7.29
C PRO A 180 19.29 8.67 6.93
N ILE A 181 18.15 9.32 6.64
CA ILE A 181 16.90 8.69 6.18
C ILE A 181 16.69 8.77 4.66
N ILE A 182 17.51 9.54 3.95
CA ILE A 182 17.55 9.58 2.49
C ILE A 182 18.98 9.40 2.02
N PHE A 183 19.14 8.70 0.90
CA PHE A 183 20.41 8.50 0.24
C PHE A 183 20.25 8.92 -1.21
N ASN A 184 21.14 9.79 -1.67
CA ASN A 184 21.14 10.23 -3.06
C ASN A 184 22.38 9.64 -3.74
N PRO A 185 22.22 8.87 -4.83
CA PRO A 185 23.35 8.22 -5.50
C PRO A 185 24.40 9.22 -5.99
N LYS A 186 23.99 10.46 -6.29
CA LYS A 186 24.83 11.49 -6.91
C LYS A 186 25.24 12.64 -5.98
N ASN A 187 24.70 12.72 -4.75
CA ASN A 187 25.01 13.83 -3.83
C ASN A 187 24.81 13.43 -2.36
N THR A 188 25.91 13.32 -1.62
CA THR A 188 25.91 12.97 -0.19
C THR A 188 25.45 14.11 0.72
N ASN A 189 25.40 15.36 0.23
CA ASN A 189 24.94 16.54 0.98
C ASN A 189 23.50 16.96 0.59
N SER A 190 22.66 16.01 0.22
CA SER A 190 21.29 16.31 -0.19
C SER A 190 20.48 16.87 0.98
N MET A 191 20.16 18.16 0.96
CA MET A 191 19.23 18.76 1.92
C MET A 191 17.93 17.96 1.91
N VAL A 192 17.50 17.52 3.09
CA VAL A 192 16.21 16.84 3.25
C VAL A 192 15.10 17.88 3.07
N SER A 193 14.22 17.66 2.10
CA SER A 193 13.05 18.51 1.91
C SER A 193 11.87 17.92 2.68
N VAL A 194 11.33 18.70 3.61
CA VAL A 194 10.23 18.31 4.49
C VAL A 194 9.13 19.35 4.46
N ASP A 195 7.89 18.89 4.57
CA ASP A 195 6.67 19.68 4.71
C ASP A 195 5.56 18.73 5.12
N SER A 196 5.29 18.67 6.43
CA SER A 196 4.43 17.66 7.03
C SER A 196 4.83 16.22 6.65
N GLY A 197 6.15 15.95 6.66
CA GLY A 197 6.76 14.70 6.20
C GLY A 197 7.81 14.90 5.10
N LEU A 198 8.55 13.83 4.79
CA LEU A 198 9.63 13.83 3.79
C LEU A 198 9.08 13.93 2.37
N LYS A 199 9.39 14.99 1.61
CA LYS A 199 8.99 15.13 0.20
C LYS A 199 9.72 14.12 -0.68
N ILE A 200 8.96 13.46 -1.56
CA ILE A 200 9.45 12.45 -2.49
C ILE A 200 9.23 12.94 -3.93
N GLY A 201 10.34 13.06 -4.65
CA GLY A 201 10.35 13.38 -6.08
C GLY A 201 10.41 12.14 -6.95
N VAL A 202 9.96 12.24 -8.20
CA VAL A 202 10.10 11.17 -9.19
C VAL A 202 11.48 11.17 -9.85
N ASP A 203 12.02 9.99 -10.20
CA ASP A 203 13.26 9.86 -10.98
C ASP A 203 12.95 9.71 -12.48
N LEU A 204 13.34 10.69 -13.28
CA LEU A 204 13.23 10.67 -14.75
C LEU A 204 14.56 11.06 -15.42
N ASN A 205 15.68 11.03 -14.70
CA ASN A 205 17.00 11.50 -15.17
C ASN A 205 17.81 10.44 -15.95
N ASP A 206 17.14 9.41 -16.48
CA ASP A 206 17.81 8.36 -17.26
C ASP A 206 16.98 8.04 -18.50
N GLU A 207 17.42 8.60 -19.63
CA GLU A 207 16.78 8.47 -20.93
C GLU A 207 17.20 7.19 -21.67
N ASN A 208 18.31 6.57 -21.24
CA ASN A 208 18.82 5.35 -21.86
C ASN A 208 18.12 4.11 -21.32
N ASN A 209 17.64 4.16 -20.08
CA ASN A 209 16.94 3.07 -19.41
C ASN A 209 15.42 3.30 -19.29
N ILE A 210 14.72 2.23 -18.90
CA ILE A 210 13.28 2.30 -18.61
C ILE A 210 13.07 3.12 -17.34
N SER A 211 12.31 4.21 -17.47
CA SER A 211 11.99 5.12 -16.35
C SER A 211 10.59 4.85 -15.79
N ALA A 212 9.69 4.24 -16.58
CA ALA A 212 8.33 3.96 -16.17
C ALA A 212 7.74 2.71 -16.84
N PHE A 213 6.69 2.15 -16.24
CA PHE A 213 5.83 1.16 -16.88
C PHE A 213 4.39 1.67 -16.95
N GLN A 214 3.78 1.62 -18.14
CA GLN A 214 2.36 1.92 -18.32
C GLN A 214 1.54 0.64 -18.45
N ALA A 215 0.45 0.51 -17.72
CA ALA A 215 -0.45 -0.63 -17.87
C ALA A 215 -1.10 -0.65 -19.28
N LYS A 216 -1.20 -1.85 -19.87
CA LYS A 216 -1.91 -2.06 -21.13
C LYS A 216 -3.43 -2.01 -20.93
N LYS A 217 -4.15 -1.49 -21.93
CA LYS A 217 -5.63 -1.45 -21.93
C LYS A 217 -6.25 -2.85 -22.07
N SER A 218 -5.59 -3.72 -22.83
CA SER A 218 -5.94 -5.12 -23.05
C SER A 218 -4.76 -5.98 -22.62
N ALA A 219 -5.01 -6.90 -21.69
CA ALA A 219 -4.06 -7.84 -21.15
C ALA A 219 -4.80 -9.15 -20.79
N PRO A 220 -4.09 -10.28 -20.69
CA PRO A 220 -4.67 -11.52 -20.17
C PRO A 220 -5.20 -11.37 -18.74
N VAL A 221 -5.97 -12.36 -18.27
CA VAL A 221 -6.40 -12.42 -16.87
C VAL A 221 -5.17 -12.69 -15.98
N LEU A 222 -4.94 -11.82 -15.00
CA LEU A 222 -3.82 -11.94 -14.08
C LEU A 222 -4.16 -12.89 -12.93
N ASP A 223 -3.35 -13.92 -12.73
CA ASP A 223 -3.44 -14.82 -11.58
C ASP A 223 -2.60 -14.28 -10.41
N PHE A 224 -3.28 -13.82 -9.36
CA PHE A 224 -2.65 -13.22 -8.18
C PHE A 224 -1.82 -14.21 -7.36
N ASN A 225 -2.03 -15.51 -7.53
CA ASN A 225 -1.25 -16.53 -6.82
C ASN A 225 0.02 -16.93 -7.56
N LYS A 226 0.16 -16.53 -8.84
CA LYS A 226 1.32 -16.86 -9.68
C LYS A 226 2.43 -15.82 -9.55
N ILE A 227 3.36 -16.07 -8.63
CA ILE A 227 4.53 -15.22 -8.36
C ILE A 227 5.60 -15.42 -9.44
N LYS A 228 6.07 -14.32 -10.05
CA LYS A 228 7.07 -14.31 -11.14
C LYS A 228 6.75 -15.25 -12.33
N LYS A 229 5.47 -15.40 -12.68
CA LYS A 229 5.05 -16.24 -13.82
C LYS A 229 4.39 -15.46 -14.95
N HIS A 230 4.04 -14.20 -14.72
CA HIS A 230 3.45 -13.34 -15.74
C HIS A 230 4.55 -12.63 -16.52
N LYS A 231 4.51 -12.70 -17.85
CA LYS A 231 5.43 -11.97 -18.71
C LYS A 231 5.08 -10.49 -18.66
N VAL A 232 6.04 -9.65 -18.32
CA VAL A 232 5.81 -8.21 -18.15
C VAL A 232 5.20 -7.58 -19.41
N LEU A 233 5.73 -7.91 -20.60
CA LEU A 233 5.25 -7.34 -21.87
C LEU A 233 3.81 -7.73 -22.22
N ASP A 234 3.19 -8.72 -21.57
CA ASP A 234 1.77 -9.03 -21.78
C ASP A 234 0.86 -8.01 -21.09
N TYR A 235 1.37 -7.31 -20.07
CA TYR A 235 0.58 -6.44 -19.17
C TYR A 235 1.06 -4.98 -19.17
N TRP A 236 2.33 -4.74 -19.45
CA TRP A 236 2.96 -3.43 -19.31
C TRP A 236 3.67 -2.98 -20.59
N ILE A 237 3.70 -1.67 -20.80
CA ILE A 237 4.49 -1.00 -21.82
C ILE A 237 5.65 -0.31 -21.09
N PRO A 238 6.91 -0.74 -21.30
CA PRO A 238 8.06 -0.03 -20.76
C PRO A 238 8.21 1.33 -21.47
N LEU A 239 8.49 2.37 -20.70
CA LEU A 239 8.64 3.75 -21.20
C LEU A 239 9.98 4.30 -20.72
N LYS A 240 10.66 5.01 -21.63
CA LYS A 240 11.83 5.84 -21.31
C LYS A 240 11.38 7.29 -21.20
N SER A 241 12.02 8.04 -20.31
CA SER A 241 11.89 9.49 -20.28
C SER A 241 12.50 10.11 -21.55
N LYS A 242 12.04 11.31 -21.91
CA LYS A 242 12.61 12.13 -22.98
C LYS A 242 12.80 13.54 -22.43
N ASN A 243 13.99 14.12 -22.56
CA ASN A 243 14.35 15.40 -21.96
C ASN A 243 13.98 15.47 -20.47
N SER A 244 14.24 14.40 -19.72
CA SER A 244 13.90 14.26 -18.30
C SER A 244 12.41 14.46 -17.92
N TYR A 245 11.48 14.20 -18.85
CA TYR A 245 10.04 14.22 -18.56
C TYR A 245 9.28 13.03 -19.15
N ILE A 246 8.05 12.81 -18.67
CA ILE A 246 7.06 11.89 -19.24
C ILE A 246 5.66 12.52 -19.19
N THR A 247 4.83 12.24 -20.20
CA THR A 247 3.41 12.65 -20.19
C THR A 247 2.53 11.52 -19.66
N ILE A 248 1.86 11.77 -18.54
CA ILE A 248 0.86 10.89 -17.93
C ILE A 248 -0.49 11.15 -18.61
N LYS A 249 -1.04 10.13 -19.28
CA LYS A 249 -2.30 10.26 -20.02
C LYS A 249 -3.52 9.95 -19.12
N PRO A 250 -4.67 10.62 -19.32
CA PRO A 250 -5.92 10.34 -18.58
C PRO A 250 -6.34 8.87 -18.67
N GLY A 251 -6.79 8.33 -17.54
CA GLY A 251 -7.30 6.96 -17.44
C GLY A 251 -6.24 5.87 -17.67
N LYS A 252 -4.95 6.23 -17.68
CA LYS A 252 -3.82 5.28 -17.72
C LYS A 252 -3.17 5.17 -16.35
N PHE A 253 -2.54 4.02 -16.11
CA PHE A 253 -1.83 3.74 -14.89
C PHE A 253 -0.34 3.59 -15.16
N TYR A 254 0.47 4.27 -14.36
CA TYR A 254 1.92 4.26 -14.48
C TYR A 254 2.58 3.84 -13.17
N ILE A 255 3.67 3.09 -13.29
CA ILE A 255 4.59 2.76 -12.20
C ILE A 255 5.92 3.44 -12.48
N LEU A 256 6.36 4.26 -11.53
CA LEU A 256 7.63 4.97 -11.53
C LEU A 256 8.38 4.65 -10.23
N LYS A 257 9.55 5.26 -10.04
CA LYS A 257 10.31 5.18 -8.81
C LYS A 257 10.66 6.58 -8.28
N SER A 258 10.90 6.66 -6.99
CA SER A 258 11.40 7.88 -6.36
C SER A 258 12.82 8.22 -6.83
N LYS A 259 13.15 9.51 -6.77
CA LYS A 259 14.51 10.02 -6.98
C LYS A 259 15.42 9.75 -5.79
N GLN A 260 14.87 9.89 -4.58
CA GLN A 260 15.58 9.58 -3.34
C GLN A 260 15.48 8.09 -3.05
N LYS A 261 16.58 7.47 -2.60
CA LYS A 261 16.49 6.20 -1.86
C LYS A 261 16.09 6.52 -0.43
N ILE A 262 15.04 5.87 0.04
CA ILE A 262 14.42 6.13 1.34
C ILE A 262 14.83 5.04 2.33
N ARG A 263 15.02 5.44 3.58
CA ARG A 263 15.23 4.54 4.71
C ARG A 263 14.23 4.84 5.83
N ILE A 264 13.65 3.79 6.37
CA ILE A 264 12.84 3.81 7.59
C ILE A 264 13.64 3.16 8.72
N PRO A 265 14.08 3.91 9.74
CA PRO A 265 14.83 3.36 10.85
C PRO A 265 14.09 2.21 11.59
N PRO A 266 14.80 1.26 12.21
CA PRO A 266 14.22 0.10 12.91
C PRO A 266 13.20 0.39 14.02
N ASN A 267 13.17 1.61 14.57
CA ASN A 267 12.26 2.05 15.62
C ASN A 267 11.11 2.95 15.11
N MET A 268 10.99 3.09 13.79
CA MET A 268 9.96 3.91 13.15
C MET A 268 9.22 3.10 12.11
N ALA A 269 8.05 3.57 11.75
CA ALA A 269 7.33 3.16 10.56
C ALA A 269 7.10 4.38 9.67
N GLY A 270 6.80 4.13 8.40
CA GLY A 270 6.45 5.18 7.45
C GLY A 270 5.07 4.96 6.85
N GLU A 271 4.51 6.03 6.32
CA GLU A 271 3.33 6.01 5.48
C GLU A 271 3.49 7.03 4.37
N MET A 272 3.35 6.60 3.13
CA MET A 272 3.26 7.53 2.01
C MET A 272 1.88 8.17 1.99
N VAL A 273 1.84 9.49 1.88
CA VAL A 273 0.61 10.25 1.65
C VAL A 273 0.77 11.08 0.38
N PRO A 274 -0.31 11.30 -0.39
CA PRO A 274 -0.26 12.14 -1.58
C PRO A 274 0.21 13.56 -1.24
N TYR A 275 0.90 14.21 -2.17
CA TYR A 275 1.14 15.64 -2.06
C TYR A 275 -0.19 16.40 -2.21
N ASP A 276 -0.37 17.47 -1.44
CA ASP A 276 -1.68 18.11 -1.26
C ASP A 276 -2.32 18.60 -2.57
N THR A 277 -3.63 18.68 -2.53
CA THR A 277 -4.63 18.93 -3.59
C THR A 277 -4.46 20.20 -4.44
N GLY A 278 -3.37 20.96 -4.30
CA GLY A 278 -3.05 22.11 -5.14
C GLY A 278 -2.58 21.75 -6.57
N ILE A 279 -2.20 20.49 -6.81
CA ILE A 279 -1.79 19.98 -8.13
C ILE A 279 -2.99 19.35 -8.86
N GLY A 280 -4.08 20.10 -9.02
CA GLY A 280 -5.24 19.71 -9.84
C GLY A 280 -5.71 18.25 -9.67
N ASP A 281 -5.84 17.54 -10.79
CA ASP A 281 -6.40 16.18 -10.86
C ASP A 281 -5.33 15.06 -10.89
N PHE A 282 -4.06 15.43 -10.77
CA PHE A 282 -2.93 14.49 -10.70
C PHE A 282 -2.77 13.93 -9.29
N ARG A 283 -2.74 12.60 -9.12
CA ARG A 283 -2.59 11.98 -7.80
C ARG A 283 -1.61 10.81 -7.83
N VAL A 284 -0.81 10.70 -6.77
CA VAL A 284 -0.20 9.42 -6.40
C VAL A 284 -1.31 8.56 -5.81
N HIS A 285 -1.59 7.45 -6.49
CA HIS A 285 -2.59 6.49 -6.04
C HIS A 285 -1.94 5.45 -5.13
N TYR A 286 -2.72 4.85 -4.24
CA TYR A 286 -2.30 3.69 -3.44
C TYR A 286 -1.15 3.94 -2.45
N ALA A 287 -1.21 5.10 -1.76
CA ALA A 287 -0.51 5.35 -0.50
C ALA A 287 -0.42 4.09 0.39
N GLY A 288 0.78 3.79 0.87
CA GLY A 288 1.07 2.53 1.54
C GLY A 288 1.97 2.68 2.75
N PHE A 289 1.94 1.64 3.59
CA PHE A 289 2.82 1.52 4.74
C PHE A 289 4.25 1.19 4.32
N PHE A 290 5.19 1.81 5.03
CA PHE A 290 6.58 1.38 5.08
C PHE A 290 6.86 0.77 6.45
N ASP A 291 7.46 -0.41 6.46
CA ASP A 291 7.80 -1.11 7.68
C ASP A 291 9.16 -0.64 8.25
N PRO A 292 9.35 -0.78 9.58
CA PRO A 292 10.63 -0.60 10.23
C PRO A 292 11.74 -1.39 9.53
N GLY A 293 12.85 -0.72 9.18
CA GLY A 293 13.99 -1.31 8.48
C GLY A 293 13.90 -1.26 6.95
N PHE A 294 12.84 -0.72 6.35
CA PHE A 294 12.78 -0.53 4.90
C PHE A 294 13.97 0.32 4.44
N GLY A 295 14.75 -0.19 3.47
CA GLY A 295 15.92 0.51 2.95
C GLY A 295 17.09 0.63 3.95
N ASP A 296 17.08 -0.07 5.08
CA ASP A 296 18.23 -0.05 6.00
C ASP A 296 19.40 -0.92 5.47
N PRO A 297 20.68 -0.46 5.56
CA PRO A 297 21.13 0.89 5.90
C PRO A 297 21.29 1.84 4.70
N GLY A 298 21.31 1.34 3.46
CA GLY A 298 21.73 2.12 2.26
C GLY A 298 20.64 2.81 1.44
N GLY A 299 19.41 2.81 1.93
CA GLY A 299 18.20 3.26 1.26
C GLY A 299 17.67 2.32 0.18
N SER A 300 16.37 2.40 -0.09
CA SER A 300 15.72 1.75 -1.25
C SER A 300 14.80 2.74 -1.95
N TYR A 301 14.67 2.65 -3.27
CA TYR A 301 13.71 3.50 -3.97
C TYR A 301 12.27 3.10 -3.56
N ALA A 302 11.42 4.10 -3.35
CA ALA A 302 9.99 3.88 -3.29
C ALA A 302 9.46 3.73 -4.71
N VAL A 303 8.55 2.78 -4.89
CA VAL A 303 7.76 2.71 -6.12
C VAL A 303 6.60 3.67 -6.00
N LEU A 304 6.27 4.33 -7.10
CA LEU A 304 5.28 5.39 -7.19
C LEU A 304 4.23 5.00 -8.23
N GLU A 305 2.98 4.88 -7.78
CA GLU A 305 1.82 4.60 -8.61
C GLU A 305 1.11 5.90 -9.01
N ILE A 306 1.07 6.22 -10.31
CA ILE A 306 0.65 7.54 -10.80
C ILE A 306 -0.54 7.43 -11.77
N LYS A 307 -1.51 8.35 -11.62
CA LYS A 307 -2.61 8.59 -12.57
C LYS A 307 -3.02 10.07 -12.63
N THR A 308 -3.73 10.40 -13.70
CA THR A 308 -4.53 11.61 -13.88
C THR A 308 -5.90 11.19 -14.44
N ASN A 309 -6.98 11.91 -14.11
CA ASN A 309 -8.35 11.54 -14.51
C ASN A 309 -8.87 12.34 -15.71
N GLU A 310 -8.58 13.64 -15.81
CA GLU A 310 -9.20 14.57 -16.74
C GLU A 310 -8.26 14.98 -17.87
N VAL A 311 -7.10 15.56 -17.54
CA VAL A 311 -6.17 16.12 -18.53
C VAL A 311 -4.79 15.45 -18.49
N PRO A 312 -4.08 15.37 -19.63
CA PRO A 312 -2.69 14.94 -19.63
C PRO A 312 -1.83 15.80 -18.72
N PHE A 313 -0.91 15.17 -18.01
CA PHE A 313 -0.01 15.84 -17.07
C PHE A 313 1.44 15.57 -17.46
N ILE A 314 2.23 16.63 -17.63
CA ILE A 314 3.68 16.51 -17.84
C ILE A 314 4.32 16.37 -16.47
N LEU A 315 5.04 15.28 -16.27
CA LEU A 315 5.78 14.99 -15.06
C LEU A 315 7.27 15.12 -15.35
N GLU A 316 7.96 15.99 -14.61
CA GLU A 316 9.37 16.28 -14.77
C GLU A 316 10.24 15.62 -13.70
N ASP A 317 11.51 15.37 -14.01
CA ASP A 317 12.48 14.79 -13.08
C ASP A 317 12.58 15.62 -11.78
N GLY A 318 12.52 14.95 -10.63
CA GLY A 318 12.57 15.58 -9.32
C GLY A 318 11.28 16.26 -8.85
N GLN A 319 10.25 16.35 -9.70
CA GLN A 319 8.96 16.89 -9.28
C GLN A 319 8.39 16.10 -8.10
N VAL A 320 8.02 16.82 -7.04
CA VAL A 320 7.48 16.23 -5.80
C VAL A 320 6.03 15.79 -6.05
N ILE A 321 5.75 14.52 -5.76
CA ILE A 321 4.42 13.94 -5.98
C ILE A 321 3.83 13.27 -4.74
N ALA A 322 4.65 12.98 -3.74
CA ALA A 322 4.23 12.37 -2.49
C ALA A 322 5.09 12.88 -1.33
N ARG A 323 4.65 12.58 -0.11
CA ARG A 323 5.47 12.70 1.09
C ARG A 323 5.38 11.45 1.94
N ILE A 324 6.40 11.17 2.74
CA ILE A 324 6.38 10.07 3.71
C ILE A 324 6.28 10.66 5.11
N LYS A 325 5.22 10.32 5.81
CA LYS A 325 5.08 10.59 7.25
C LYS A 325 5.79 9.51 8.02
N TYR A 326 6.68 9.92 8.93
CA TYR A 326 7.36 9.01 9.85
C TYR A 326 6.60 8.99 11.17
N GLU A 327 6.46 7.81 11.77
CA GLU A 327 5.82 7.61 13.07
C GLU A 327 6.64 6.65 13.93
N ARG A 328 6.62 6.83 15.26
CA ARG A 328 7.32 5.94 16.19
C ARG A 328 6.52 4.67 16.45
N LEU A 329 7.25 3.58 16.66
CA LEU A 329 6.67 2.36 17.23
C LEU A 329 6.43 2.55 18.74
N ASN A 330 5.40 1.87 19.27
CA ASN A 330 5.08 1.83 20.70
C ASN A 330 6.20 1.21 21.56
N LYS A 331 7.12 0.48 20.93
CA LYS A 331 8.33 -0.10 21.52
C LYS A 331 9.30 -0.57 20.42
N LYS A 332 10.53 -0.88 20.82
CA LYS A 332 11.57 -1.41 19.92
C LYS A 332 11.14 -2.79 19.35
N SER A 333 11.14 -2.91 18.02
CA SER A 333 10.95 -4.19 17.34
C SER A 333 12.28 -4.92 17.17
N LYS A 334 12.28 -6.25 17.33
CA LYS A 334 13.40 -7.13 16.94
C LYS A 334 13.21 -7.71 15.53
N VAL A 335 12.01 -7.56 14.97
CA VAL A 335 11.66 -8.02 13.62
C VAL A 335 11.61 -6.78 12.75
N VAL A 336 12.52 -6.71 11.78
CA VAL A 336 12.60 -5.60 10.82
C VAL A 336 12.50 -6.11 9.39
N TYR A 337 12.08 -5.22 8.50
CA TYR A 337 12.05 -5.46 7.07
C TYR A 337 13.47 -5.69 6.54
N GLY A 338 13.60 -6.51 5.51
CA GLY A 338 14.87 -6.95 4.93
C GLY A 338 15.47 -8.19 5.62
N SER A 339 15.80 -8.10 6.91
CA SER A 339 16.59 -9.12 7.62
C SER A 339 15.78 -10.31 8.15
N ASN A 340 14.57 -10.08 8.68
CA ASN A 340 13.83 -11.12 9.39
C ASN A 340 12.63 -11.69 8.62
N ILE A 341 12.17 -11.02 7.56
CA ILE A 341 11.00 -11.38 6.77
C ILE A 341 11.35 -11.33 5.28
N LYS A 342 10.79 -12.25 4.46
CA LYS A 342 10.92 -12.23 2.99
C LYS A 342 10.47 -10.88 2.45
N SER A 343 11.44 -10.05 2.10
CA SER A 343 11.24 -8.66 1.77
C SER A 343 11.28 -8.48 0.26
N ASN A 344 10.09 -8.42 -0.33
CA ASN A 344 9.97 -8.33 -1.78
C ASN A 344 10.53 -7.02 -2.35
N TYR A 345 10.79 -5.99 -1.54
CA TYR A 345 11.05 -4.62 -2.00
C TYR A 345 12.30 -3.96 -1.41
N GLN A 346 13.17 -4.73 -0.74
CA GLN A 346 14.45 -4.21 -0.23
C GLN A 346 15.45 -4.02 -1.38
N ASN A 347 16.22 -2.93 -1.35
CA ASN A 347 17.28 -2.59 -2.32
C ASN A 347 16.83 -2.54 -3.79
N GLN A 348 15.58 -2.11 -4.04
CA GLN A 348 15.03 -2.12 -5.39
C GLN A 348 15.21 -0.81 -6.14
N GLY A 349 15.38 -0.94 -7.46
CA GLY A 349 15.17 0.10 -8.47
C GLY A 349 13.69 0.23 -8.88
N LEU A 350 13.44 0.54 -10.16
CA LEU A 350 12.09 0.49 -10.71
C LEU A 350 11.57 -0.95 -10.67
N ALA A 351 10.41 -1.16 -10.05
CA ALA A 351 9.89 -2.50 -9.82
C ALA A 351 8.37 -2.60 -10.03
N LEU A 352 7.95 -3.65 -10.71
CA LEU A 352 6.56 -4.09 -10.83
C LEU A 352 6.15 -4.98 -9.64
N SER A 353 4.88 -5.40 -9.60
CA SER A 353 4.38 -6.31 -8.57
C SER A 353 5.13 -7.66 -8.59
N LYS A 354 5.12 -8.37 -7.45
CA LYS A 354 5.79 -9.68 -7.24
C LYS A 354 5.38 -10.78 -8.25
N HIS A 355 4.32 -10.55 -9.01
CA HIS A 355 3.75 -11.45 -10.01
C HIS A 355 4.56 -11.50 -11.31
N PHE A 356 5.41 -10.50 -11.54
CA PHE A 356 6.20 -10.34 -12.76
C PHE A 356 7.67 -10.68 -12.54
N ASP A 357 8.32 -11.23 -13.55
CA ASP A 357 9.78 -11.34 -13.60
C ASP A 357 10.36 -10.24 -14.49
N LEU A 358 11.16 -9.35 -13.89
CA LEU A 358 11.77 -8.20 -14.58
C LEU A 358 13.09 -8.54 -15.27
N LYS A 359 13.72 -9.68 -14.94
CA LYS A 359 15.03 -10.08 -15.48
C LYS A 359 15.06 -10.26 -17.00
N SER A 360 13.91 -10.34 -17.64
CA SER A 360 13.78 -10.51 -19.08
C SER A 360 13.72 -9.18 -19.85
N ILE A 361 13.75 -8.03 -19.16
CA ILE A 361 13.48 -6.70 -19.75
C ILE A 361 14.43 -5.61 -19.24
N LEU A 362 14.89 -5.73 -17.99
CA LEU A 362 16.03 -4.99 -17.45
C LEU A 362 17.27 -5.85 -17.60
#